data_AF-A0A957JSU9-F1
#
_entry.id   AF-A0A957JSU9-F1
#
_cell.length_a   1.000
_cell.length_b   1.000
_cell.length_c   1.000
_cell.angle_alpha   90.00
_cell.angle_beta   90.00
_cell.angle_gamma   90.00
#
_symmetry.space_group_name_H-M   'P 1'
#
loop_
_entity.id
_entity.type
_entity.pdbx_description
1 polymer ?
#
loop_
_entity_poly.entity_id
_entity_poly.type
_entity_poly.pdbx_seq_one_letter_code
_entity_poly.pdbx_strand_id
1 'polypeptide(L)'
;VVAGLEVSDETLSLDVIREVALGPGHYLGHRQTLARMETDYLYPDLADRSAPSVWEAEGSPDMLQRAQERVHEVLAAHYPDHIDPKLDAAIRDKFPIVLPREVMRWKK
;
A
#
# COMPACT_ATOMS: atom_id res chain seq x y z
N VAL A 1 -12.07 3.84 -5.29
CA VAL A 1 -11.62 5.26 -5.29
C VAL A 1 -12.73 6.08 -4.66
N VAL A 2 -12.45 6.83 -3.59
CA VAL A 2 -13.48 7.53 -2.80
C VAL A 2 -13.21 9.04 -2.67
N ALA A 3 -11.96 9.50 -2.84
CA ALA A 3 -11.67 10.92 -3.05
C ALA A 3 -12.16 11.29 -4.46
N GLY A 4 -13.09 12.24 -4.56
CA GLY A 4 -13.56 12.75 -5.85
C GLY A 4 -12.49 13.53 -6.62
N LEU A 5 -12.90 14.29 -7.63
CA LEU A 5 -12.00 15.16 -8.38
C LEU A 5 -12.06 16.58 -7.79
N GLU A 6 -10.91 17.09 -7.35
CA GLU A 6 -10.78 18.49 -6.97
C GLU A 6 -10.71 19.37 -8.22
N VAL A 7 -11.57 20.39 -8.31
CA VAL A 7 -11.61 21.32 -9.43
C VAL A 7 -11.20 22.71 -8.94
N SER A 8 -10.02 23.14 -9.35
CA SER A 8 -9.45 24.47 -9.12
C SER A 8 -8.59 24.88 -10.31
N ASP A 9 -8.21 26.16 -10.40
CA ASP A 9 -7.31 26.62 -11.47
C ASP A 9 -5.98 25.83 -11.48
N GLU A 10 -5.51 25.42 -10.30
CA GLU A 10 -4.30 24.62 -10.17
C GLU A 10 -4.48 23.19 -10.69
N THR A 11 -5.60 22.52 -10.38
CA THR A 11 -5.86 21.14 -10.83
C THR A 11 -6.28 21.05 -12.29
N LEU A 12 -6.75 22.16 -12.88
CA LEU A 12 -6.99 22.27 -14.31
C LEU A 12 -5.69 22.40 -15.13
N SER A 13 -4.61 22.91 -14.52
CA SER A 13 -3.25 22.93 -15.08
C SER A 13 -3.12 23.55 -16.50
N LEU A 14 -3.98 24.51 -16.86
CA LEU A 14 -4.05 25.04 -18.23
C LEU A 14 -2.74 25.69 -18.69
N ASP A 15 -2.04 26.39 -17.80
CA ASP A 15 -0.75 27.02 -18.11
C ASP A 15 0.34 25.96 -18.33
N VAL A 16 0.35 24.91 -17.51
CA VAL A 16 1.28 23.78 -17.65
C VAL A 16 1.06 23.04 -18.96
N ILE A 17 -0.21 22.82 -19.33
CA ILE A 17 -0.56 22.21 -20.62
C ILE A 17 -0.04 23.06 -21.77
N ARG A 18 -0.24 24.38 -21.71
CA ARG A 18 0.26 25.31 -22.74
C ARG A 18 1.78 25.27 -22.83
N GLU A 19 2.49 25.35 -21.70
CA GLU A 19 3.96 25.35 -21.65
C GLU A 19 4.52 24.06 -22.27
N VAL A 20 3.99 22.91 -21.87
CA VAL A 20 4.48 21.61 -22.36
C VAL A 20 4.15 21.41 -23.84
N ALA A 21 2.96 21.80 -24.29
CA ALA A 21 2.54 21.68 -25.69
C ALA A 21 3.39 22.54 -26.65
N LEU A 22 3.85 23.71 -26.17
CA LEU A 22 4.71 24.62 -26.95
C LEU A 22 6.20 24.36 -26.71
N GLY A 23 6.55 23.44 -25.82
CA GLY A 23 7.91 23.23 -25.33
C GLY A 23 8.32 21.75 -25.35
N PRO A 24 8.68 21.14 -24.20
CA PRO A 24 9.31 19.81 -24.15
C PRO A 24 8.48 18.65 -24.72
N GLY A 25 7.16 18.80 -24.88
CA GLY A 25 6.27 17.74 -25.35
C GLY A 25 6.01 16.61 -24.35
N HIS A 26 6.54 16.69 -23.13
CA HIS A 26 6.22 15.76 -22.04
C HIS A 26 6.22 16.45 -20.66
N TYR A 27 5.47 15.90 -19.71
CA TYR A 27 5.28 16.49 -18.37
C TYR A 27 6.27 15.98 -17.31
N LEU A 28 7.06 14.95 -17.60
CA LEU A 28 7.88 14.21 -16.61
C LEU A 28 8.84 15.09 -15.79
N GLY A 29 9.42 16.12 -16.41
CA GLY A 29 10.34 17.03 -15.74
C GLY A 29 9.69 18.30 -15.18
N HIS A 30 8.39 18.49 -15.39
CA HIS A 30 7.70 19.71 -14.99
C HIS A 30 7.50 19.74 -13.46
N ARG A 31 7.74 20.90 -12.83
CA ARG A 31 7.68 21.05 -11.37
C ARG A 31 6.32 20.63 -10.78
N GLN A 32 5.23 20.95 -11.47
CA GLN A 32 3.88 20.58 -11.03
C GLN A 32 3.69 19.05 -11.00
N THR A 33 4.23 18.33 -11.98
CA THR A 33 4.18 16.86 -12.03
C THR A 33 4.90 16.25 -10.83
N LEU A 34 6.12 16.73 -10.55
CA LEU A 34 6.91 16.25 -9.41
C LEU A 34 6.23 16.54 -8.07
N ALA A 35 5.59 17.71 -7.92
CA ALA A 35 4.90 18.09 -6.69
C ALA A 35 3.63 17.26 -6.42
N ARG A 36 3.00 16.71 -7.47
CA ARG A 36 1.72 15.98 -7.39
C ARG A 36 1.85 14.45 -7.47
N MET A 37 3.06 13.95 -7.75
CA MET A 37 3.31 12.54 -7.98
C MET A 37 2.87 11.64 -6.81
N GLU A 38 2.93 12.16 -5.57
CA GLU A 38 2.57 11.42 -4.35
C GLU A 38 1.17 11.75 -3.81
N THR A 39 0.49 12.77 -4.36
CA THR A 39 -0.84 13.20 -3.89
C THR A 39 -1.96 12.69 -4.79
N ASP A 40 -1.73 12.72 -6.10
CA ASP A 40 -2.78 12.48 -7.09
C ASP A 40 -2.80 11.01 -7.54
N TYR A 41 -1.75 10.25 -7.19
CA TYR A 41 -1.60 8.84 -7.54
C TYR A 41 -1.48 7.97 -6.30
N LEU A 42 -2.28 6.89 -6.28
CA LEU A 42 -2.05 5.79 -5.37
C LEU A 42 -1.06 4.82 -6.01
N TYR A 43 0.14 4.74 -5.43
CA TYR A 43 1.04 3.64 -5.73
C TYR A 43 0.56 2.39 -4.96
N PRO A 44 0.30 1.27 -5.65
CA PRO A 44 -0.20 0.09 -4.98
C PRO A 44 0.90 -0.52 -4.11
N ASP A 45 0.58 -0.81 -2.85
CA ASP A 45 1.54 -1.45 -1.93
C ASP A 45 1.93 -2.87 -2.36
N LEU A 46 1.01 -3.57 -3.05
CA LEU A 46 1.16 -4.99 -3.35
C LEU A 46 1.28 -5.32 -4.84
N ALA A 47 0.64 -4.57 -5.73
CA ALA A 47 0.67 -4.88 -7.17
C ALA A 47 2.01 -4.51 -7.81
N ASP A 48 2.47 -5.34 -8.74
CA ASP A 48 3.71 -5.08 -9.49
C ASP A 48 3.47 -4.09 -10.63
N ARG A 49 4.36 -3.10 -10.75
CA ARG A 49 4.36 -2.10 -11.83
C ARG A 49 5.65 -2.11 -12.65
N SER A 50 6.49 -3.11 -12.45
CA SER A 50 7.74 -3.31 -13.17
C SER A 50 7.48 -3.61 -14.64
N ALA A 51 8.48 -3.33 -15.48
CA ALA A 51 8.41 -3.74 -16.87
C ALA A 51 8.29 -5.28 -16.98
N PRO A 52 7.58 -5.82 -17.98
CA PRO A 52 7.38 -7.27 -18.11
C PRO A 52 8.69 -8.08 -18.06
N SER A 53 9.76 -7.58 -18.69
CA SER A 53 11.07 -8.23 -18.69
C SER A 53 11.72 -8.31 -17.30
N VAL A 54 11.46 -7.34 -16.43
CA VAL A 54 11.97 -7.32 -15.04
C VAL A 54 11.16 -8.31 -14.20
N TRP A 55 9.83 -8.26 -14.30
CA TRP A 55 8.93 -9.20 -13.63
C TRP A 55 9.24 -10.66 -14.02
N GLU A 56 9.51 -10.91 -15.31
CA GLU A 56 9.94 -12.23 -15.79
C GLU A 56 11.27 -12.68 -15.18
N ALA A 57 12.27 -11.78 -15.14
CA ALA A 57 13.57 -12.06 -14.54
C ALA A 57 13.49 -12.32 -13.02
N GLU A 58 12.50 -11.74 -12.34
CA GLU A 58 12.21 -11.94 -10.91
C GLU A 58 11.39 -13.21 -10.63
N GLY A 59 11.14 -14.05 -11.65
CA GLY A 59 10.46 -15.33 -11.49
C GLY A 59 8.95 -15.26 -11.72
N SER A 60 8.44 -14.15 -12.27
CA SER A 60 7.04 -13.97 -12.66
C SER A 60 6.04 -14.19 -11.53
N PRO A 61 6.22 -13.59 -10.33
CA PRO A 61 5.34 -13.85 -9.21
C PRO A 61 3.91 -13.40 -9.50
N ASP A 62 2.95 -14.25 -9.15
CA ASP A 62 1.53 -13.90 -9.25
C ASP A 62 1.05 -13.08 -8.04
N MET A 63 -0.15 -12.52 -8.15
CA MET A 63 -0.72 -11.67 -7.10
C MET A 63 -1.00 -12.44 -5.80
N LEU A 64 -1.28 -13.74 -5.88
CA LEU A 64 -1.57 -14.57 -4.71
C LEU A 64 -0.29 -14.87 -3.93
N GLN A 65 0.81 -15.18 -4.62
CA GLN A 65 2.12 -15.39 -4.02
C GLN A 65 2.57 -14.16 -3.25
N ARG A 66 2.49 -12.98 -3.87
CA ARG A 66 2.81 -11.70 -3.21
C ARG A 66 1.92 -11.46 -1.99
N ALA A 67 0.62 -11.74 -2.10
CA ALA A 67 -0.30 -11.61 -0.98
C ALA A 67 0.06 -12.54 0.18
N GLN A 68 0.45 -13.79 -0.09
CA GLN A 68 0.90 -14.75 0.92
C GLN A 68 2.16 -14.25 1.63
N GLU A 69 3.16 -13.81 0.86
CA GLU A 69 4.39 -13.23 1.41
C GLU A 69 4.08 -12.05 2.33
N ARG A 70 3.20 -11.13 1.88
CA ARG A 70 2.79 -9.98 2.69
C ARG A 70 2.09 -10.39 3.98
N VAL A 71 1.23 -11.41 3.94
CA VAL A 71 0.59 -11.97 5.14
C VAL A 71 1.63 -12.50 6.11
N HIS A 72 2.61 -13.26 5.62
CA HIS A 72 3.69 -13.79 6.45
C HIS A 72 4.53 -12.68 7.10
N GLU A 73 4.88 -11.64 6.35
CA GLU A 73 5.59 -10.47 6.87
C GLU A 73 4.81 -9.77 8.00
N VAL A 74 3.53 -9.48 7.76
CA VAL A 74 2.69 -8.76 8.72
C VAL A 74 2.53 -9.56 10.01
N LEU A 75 2.26 -10.86 9.89
CA LEU A 75 2.09 -11.74 11.05
C LEU A 75 3.40 -11.95 11.83
N ALA A 76 4.55 -11.93 11.16
CA ALA A 76 5.86 -12.05 11.80
C ALA A 76 6.32 -10.75 12.48
N ALA A 77 5.93 -9.59 11.95
CA ALA A 77 6.45 -8.29 12.40
C ALA A 77 5.77 -7.76 13.68
N HIS A 78 4.48 -8.04 13.89
CA HIS A 78 3.73 -7.45 15.00
C HIS A 78 2.80 -8.45 15.67
N TYR A 79 2.89 -8.53 17.01
CA TYR A 79 1.89 -9.17 17.84
C TYR A 79 1.13 -8.10 18.63
N PRO A 80 -0.21 -8.01 18.51
CA PRO A 80 -0.99 -7.00 19.22
C PRO A 80 -0.83 -7.10 20.73
N ASP A 81 -0.52 -5.96 21.37
CA ASP A 81 -0.30 -5.84 22.82
C ASP A 81 -1.27 -4.83 23.49
N HIS A 82 -2.27 -4.36 22.74
CA HIS A 82 -3.23 -3.35 23.20
C HIS A 82 -4.25 -3.86 24.24
N ILE A 83 -4.32 -5.17 24.50
CA ILE A 83 -5.18 -5.76 25.53
C ILE A 83 -4.33 -6.15 26.75
N ASP A 84 -4.70 -5.64 27.93
CA ASP A 84 -4.02 -5.98 29.18
C ASP A 84 -4.07 -7.51 29.45
N PRO A 85 -2.96 -8.14 29.86
CA PRO A 85 -2.91 -9.58 30.08
C PRO A 85 -3.92 -10.12 31.10
N LYS A 86 -4.30 -9.33 32.11
CA LYS A 86 -5.31 -9.72 33.12
C LYS A 86 -6.71 -9.67 32.52
N LEU A 87 -6.98 -8.67 31.68
CA LEU A 87 -8.25 -8.57 30.96
C LEU A 87 -8.41 -9.73 29.98
N ASP A 88 -7.38 -10.05 29.18
CA ASP A 88 -7.41 -11.21 28.28
C ASP A 88 -7.63 -12.53 29.05
N ALA A 89 -7.01 -12.69 30.23
CA ALA A 89 -7.23 -13.87 31.08
C ALA A 89 -8.68 -13.96 31.56
N ALA A 90 -9.28 -12.86 32.02
CA ALA A 90 -10.67 -12.84 32.46
C ALA A 90 -11.66 -13.14 31.32
N ILE A 91 -11.38 -12.68 30.10
CA ILE A 91 -12.19 -12.98 28.91
C ILE A 91 -12.11 -14.48 28.58
N ARG A 92 -10.92 -15.08 28.61
CA ARG A 92 -10.73 -16.52 28.33
C ARG A 92 -11.31 -17.45 29.38
N ASP A 93 -11.44 -17.01 30.63
CA ASP A 93 -12.15 -17.75 31.68
C ASP A 93 -13.67 -17.75 31.43
N LYS A 94 -14.20 -16.61 30.98
CA LYS A 94 -15.63 -16.41 30.75
C LYS A 94 -16.16 -17.06 29.46
N PHE A 95 -15.33 -17.17 28.42
CA PHE A 95 -15.72 -17.65 27.10
C PHE A 95 -14.86 -18.84 26.66
N PRO A 96 -15.41 -19.81 25.90
CA PRO A 96 -14.68 -20.99 25.44
C PRO A 96 -13.71 -20.65 24.30
N ILE A 97 -12.68 -19.87 24.59
CA ILE A 97 -11.64 -19.50 23.62
C ILE A 97 -10.67 -20.66 23.47
N VAL A 98 -10.86 -21.45 22.42
CA VAL A 98 -10.04 -22.63 22.11
C VAL A 98 -8.69 -22.31 21.48
N LEU A 99 -8.40 -21.05 21.16
CA LEU A 99 -7.17 -20.62 20.48
C LEU A 99 -6.05 -20.31 21.50
N PRO A 100 -5.00 -21.14 21.60
CA PRO A 100 -3.91 -20.95 22.57
C PRO A 100 -3.08 -19.70 22.27
N ARG A 101 -2.49 -19.08 23.31
CA ARG A 101 -1.67 -17.86 23.12
C ARG A 101 -0.39 -18.14 22.33
N GLU A 102 0.16 -19.36 22.42
CA GLU A 102 1.43 -19.70 21.77
C GLU A 102 1.32 -19.77 20.25
N VAL A 103 0.14 -20.14 19.72
CA VAL A 103 -0.12 -20.22 18.27
C VAL A 103 -0.55 -18.88 17.68
N MET A 104 -1.02 -17.95 18.52
CA MET A 104 -1.32 -16.58 18.08
C MET A 104 -0.04 -15.79 17.78
N ARG A 105 1.08 -16.16 18.39
CA ARG A 105 2.39 -15.62 18.06
C ARG A 105 2.95 -16.38 16.88
N TRP A 106 2.98 -15.74 15.72
CA TRP A 106 3.57 -16.33 14.53
C TRP A 106 5.04 -16.69 14.83
N LYS A 107 5.37 -17.98 14.68
CA LYS A 107 6.74 -18.48 14.75
C LYS A 107 7.07 -19.02 13.36
N LYS A 108 8.17 -18.52 12.80
CA LYS A 108 8.69 -18.96 11.50
C LYS A 108 8.97 -20.46 11.51
#